data_AF-A0A8J4TZ78-F1
#
_entry.id   AF-A0A8J4TZ78-F1
#
_cell.length_a   1.000
_cell.length_b   1.000
_cell.length_c   1.000
_cell.angle_alpha   90.00
_cell.angle_beta   90.00
_cell.angle_gamma   90.00
#
_symmetry.space_group_name_H-M   'P 1'
#
loop_
_entity.id
_entity.type
_entity.pdbx_description
1 polymer ?
#
loop_
_entity_poly.entity_id
_entity_poly.type
_entity_poly.pdbx_seq_one_letter_code
_entity_poly.pdbx_strand_id
1 'polypeptide(L)'
;MGNGEHMQPLVSSHTNYGLDKLLIKRYFKLIQATHHSEVVENSIQTGRFPGGMHKQANKLTQFIKPASPQDSTLEKIKRNTLAWMNNNMYILSEHYTQVIIDLMEHISEFIEPEWTVAVKWARGRFKHRLKESTLATCKDTILEKQATLLRDPGPQSYASVLKRTNSAPTL
;
A
#
# COMPACT_ATOMS: atom_id res chain seq x y z
N MET A 1 30.32 31.77 -40.81
CA MET A 1 30.54 30.63 -39.89
C MET A 1 30.28 31.13 -38.48
N GLY A 2 29.17 30.72 -37.88
CA GLY A 2 28.78 31.10 -36.53
C GLY A 2 27.74 30.08 -36.08
N ASN A 3 28.21 29.03 -35.42
CA ASN A 3 27.36 27.94 -34.95
C ASN A 3 26.60 28.43 -33.72
N GLY A 4 25.30 28.69 -33.89
CA GLY A 4 24.37 28.85 -32.79
C GLY A 4 24.11 27.49 -32.16
N GLU A 5 24.58 27.30 -30.94
CA GLU A 5 24.22 26.16 -30.11
C GLU A 5 22.73 26.28 -29.76
N HIS A 6 21.93 25.49 -30.46
CA HIS A 6 20.52 25.32 -30.19
C HIS A 6 20.38 24.47 -28.92
N MET A 7 20.32 25.14 -27.77
CA MET A 7 19.99 24.51 -26.49
C MET A 7 18.56 23.97 -26.61
N GLN A 8 18.41 22.65 -26.69
CA GLN A 8 17.10 22.02 -26.71
C GLN A 8 16.43 22.17 -25.34
N PRO A 9 15.13 22.52 -25.27
CA PRO A 9 14.42 22.51 -24.01
C PRO A 9 14.24 21.06 -23.54
N LEU A 10 14.52 20.81 -22.26
CA LEU A 10 14.04 19.62 -21.58
C LEU A 10 12.51 19.61 -21.72
N VAL A 11 11.99 18.74 -22.58
CA VAL A 11 10.54 18.57 -22.76
C VAL A 11 10.01 17.86 -21.52
N SER A 12 9.62 18.64 -20.51
CA SER A 12 8.63 18.16 -19.54
C SER A 12 7.36 17.90 -20.33
N SER A 13 7.02 16.63 -20.52
CA SER A 13 5.80 16.18 -21.20
C SER A 13 4.58 16.39 -20.29
N HIS A 14 4.42 17.60 -19.75
CA HIS A 14 3.12 18.05 -19.27
C HIS A 14 2.27 18.30 -20.52
N THR A 15 1.46 17.30 -20.87
CA THR A 15 0.48 17.41 -21.95
C THR A 15 -0.37 18.65 -21.75
N ASN A 16 -0.49 19.45 -22.81
CA ASN A 16 -1.18 20.74 -22.87
C ASN A 16 -2.73 20.64 -22.68
N TYR A 17 -3.22 19.60 -22.00
CA TYR A 17 -4.64 19.22 -21.87
C TYR A 17 -4.91 18.52 -20.53
N GLY A 18 -5.12 19.30 -19.46
CA GLY A 18 -5.63 18.80 -18.17
C GLY A 18 -4.69 17.89 -17.37
N LEU A 19 -5.13 17.54 -16.16
CA LEU A 19 -4.37 16.70 -15.23
C LEU A 19 -4.16 15.28 -15.77
N ASP A 20 -3.01 14.66 -15.48
CA ASP A 20 -2.73 13.28 -15.86
C ASP A 20 -3.61 12.30 -15.07
N LYS A 21 -4.67 11.82 -15.73
CA LYS A 21 -5.63 10.86 -15.17
C LYS A 21 -5.01 9.52 -14.79
N LEU A 22 -3.95 9.08 -15.48
CA LEU A 22 -3.26 7.83 -15.16
C LEU A 22 -2.46 8.00 -13.87
N LEU A 23 -1.72 9.10 -13.72
CA LEU A 23 -0.99 9.42 -12.50
C LEU A 23 -1.92 9.58 -11.30
N ILE A 24 -3.05 10.30 -11.45
CA ILE A 24 -4.08 10.40 -10.40
C ILE A 24 -4.54 9.01 -9.94
N LYS A 25 -4.84 8.11 -10.89
CA LYS A 25 -5.26 6.74 -10.57
C LYS A 25 -4.16 5.95 -9.86
N ARG A 26 -2.89 6.13 -10.24
CA ARG A 26 -1.74 5.49 -9.59
C ARG A 26 -1.57 6.00 -8.16
N TYR A 27 -1.61 7.31 -7.93
CA TYR A 27 -1.57 7.87 -6.58
C TYR A 27 -2.74 7.37 -5.72
N PHE A 28 -3.95 7.34 -6.26
CA PHE A 28 -5.10 6.84 -5.52
C PHE A 28 -4.94 5.36 -5.13
N LYS A 29 -4.45 4.52 -6.05
CA LYS A 29 -4.16 3.11 -5.77
C LYS A 29 -3.04 2.93 -4.75
N LEU A 30 -2.01 3.78 -4.80
CA LEU A 30 -0.92 3.77 -3.82
C LEU A 30 -1.45 4.09 -2.42
N ILE A 31 -2.23 5.17 -2.28
CA ILE A 31 -2.88 5.53 -1.01
C ILE A 31 -3.76 4.38 -0.50
N GLN A 32 -4.51 3.73 -1.39
CA GLN A 32 -5.34 2.58 -1.02
C GLN A 32 -4.51 1.38 -0.53
N ALA A 33 -3.43 1.03 -1.24
CA ALA A 33 -2.58 -0.10 -0.89
C ALA A 33 -1.85 0.16 0.43
N THR A 34 -1.27 1.34 0.62
CA THR A 34 -0.63 1.75 1.88
C THR A 34 -1.62 1.75 3.04
N HIS A 35 -2.82 2.32 2.85
CA HIS A 35 -3.88 2.29 3.86
C HIS A 35 -4.23 0.86 4.29
N HIS A 36 -4.38 -0.04 3.32
CA HIS A 36 -4.71 -1.43 3.61
C HIS A 36 -3.53 -2.20 4.23
N SER A 37 -2.29 -1.92 3.83
CA SER A 37 -1.08 -2.48 4.47
C SER A 37 -1.04 -2.11 5.95
N GLU A 38 -1.22 -0.84 6.29
CA GLU A 38 -1.24 -0.38 7.69
C GLU A 38 -2.33 -1.07 8.52
N VAL A 39 -3.52 -1.31 7.94
CA VAL A 39 -4.60 -2.06 8.60
C VAL A 39 -4.19 -3.52 8.82
N VAL A 40 -3.58 -4.16 7.82
CA VAL A 40 -3.14 -5.54 7.89
C VAL A 40 -2.02 -5.71 8.92
N GLU A 41 -1.00 -4.87 8.86
CA GLU A 41 0.12 -4.84 9.81
C GLU A 41 -0.37 -4.62 11.23
N ASN A 42 -1.29 -3.68 11.45
CA ASN A 42 -1.88 -3.47 12.76
C ASN A 42 -2.62 -4.72 13.26
N SER A 43 -3.35 -5.42 12.39
CA SER A 43 -4.04 -6.66 12.75
C SER A 43 -3.07 -7.79 13.09
N ILE A 44 -1.96 -7.91 12.36
CA ILE A 44 -0.90 -8.89 12.66
C ILE A 44 -0.23 -8.57 14.01
N GLN A 45 0.14 -7.31 14.24
CA GLN A 45 0.81 -6.86 15.47
C GLN A 45 -0.05 -7.01 16.72
N THR A 46 -1.35 -6.70 16.61
CA THR A 46 -2.26 -6.69 17.77
C THR A 46 -3.06 -7.98 17.94
N GLY A 47 -3.03 -8.88 16.95
CA GLY A 47 -3.92 -10.04 16.87
C GLY A 47 -5.40 -9.68 16.71
N ARG A 48 -5.72 -8.43 16.36
CA ARG A 48 -7.10 -7.93 16.21
C ARG A 48 -7.45 -7.72 14.75
N PHE A 49 -8.29 -8.59 14.20
CA PHE A 49 -8.74 -8.49 12.81
C PHE A 49 -9.70 -7.31 12.59
N PRO A 50 -9.81 -6.79 11.35
CA PRO A 50 -10.82 -5.80 11.01
C PRO A 50 -12.22 -6.32 11.35
N GLY A 51 -13.11 -5.44 11.85
CA GLY A 51 -14.40 -5.87 12.40
C GLY A 51 -15.26 -6.69 11.43
N GLY A 52 -15.20 -6.41 10.13
CA GLY A 52 -15.88 -7.22 9.11
C GLY A 52 -15.32 -8.65 9.02
N MET A 53 -14.00 -8.78 9.01
CA MET A 53 -13.30 -10.06 8.97
C MET A 53 -13.51 -10.86 10.27
N HIS A 54 -13.42 -10.20 11.42
CA HIS A 54 -13.69 -10.84 12.72
C HIS A 54 -15.10 -11.42 12.80
N LYS A 55 -16.12 -10.70 12.31
CA LYS A 55 -17.49 -11.20 12.24
C LYS A 55 -17.62 -12.45 11.38
N GLN A 56 -16.92 -12.51 10.24
CA GLN A 56 -16.94 -13.69 9.37
C GLN A 56 -16.23 -14.88 10.01
N ALA A 57 -15.10 -14.66 10.68
CA ALA A 57 -14.40 -15.70 11.43
C ALA A 57 -15.29 -16.30 12.53
N ASN A 58 -16.00 -15.45 13.28
CA ASN A 58 -16.95 -15.91 14.29
C ASN A 58 -18.10 -16.70 13.68
N LYS A 59 -18.67 -16.22 12.56
CA LYS A 59 -19.73 -16.94 11.83
C LYS A 59 -19.27 -18.32 11.37
N LEU A 60 -18.07 -18.43 10.81
CA LEU A 60 -17.50 -19.70 10.36
C LEU A 60 -17.27 -20.66 11.54
N THR A 61 -16.73 -20.15 12.65
CA THR A 61 -16.54 -20.92 13.89
C THR A 61 -17.86 -21.51 14.40
N GLN A 62 -18.94 -20.72 14.36
CA GLN A 62 -20.27 -21.13 14.82
C GLN A 62 -21.02 -22.03 13.82
N PHE A 63 -20.66 -21.97 12.54
CA PHE A 63 -21.28 -22.78 11.49
C PHE A 63 -20.89 -24.26 11.61
N ILE A 64 -19.64 -24.54 11.98
CA ILE A 64 -19.14 -25.91 12.15
C ILE A 64 -19.56 -26.43 13.53
N LYS A 65 -20.60 -27.27 13.56
CA LYS A 65 -21.15 -27.87 14.78
C LYS A 65 -20.99 -29.39 14.78
N PRO A 66 -20.04 -29.94 15.55
CA PRO A 66 -19.94 -31.39 15.75
C PRO A 66 -21.23 -31.94 16.38
N ALA A 67 -21.60 -33.17 16.03
CA ALA A 67 -22.57 -33.92 16.81
C ALA A 67 -21.99 -34.19 18.21
N SER A 68 -22.80 -33.99 19.26
CA SER A 68 -22.37 -34.14 20.67
C SER A 68 -21.05 -33.39 20.98
N PRO A 69 -21.05 -32.05 20.92
CA PRO A 69 -19.83 -31.27 20.99
C PRO A 69 -19.15 -31.43 22.36
N GLN A 70 -17.85 -31.69 22.33
CA GLN A 70 -16.97 -31.58 23.48
C GLN A 70 -16.22 -30.26 23.40
N ASP A 71 -15.95 -29.63 24.54
CA ASP A 71 -15.23 -28.36 24.62
C ASP A 71 -13.88 -28.40 23.89
N SER A 72 -13.17 -29.53 24.00
CA SER A 72 -11.90 -29.76 23.33
C SER A 72 -12.01 -29.70 21.79
N THR A 73 -13.12 -30.18 21.22
CA THR A 73 -13.39 -30.13 19.78
C THR A 73 -13.81 -28.73 19.34
N LEU A 74 -14.67 -28.05 20.09
CA LEU A 74 -15.07 -26.68 19.80
C LEU A 74 -13.87 -25.73 19.79
N GLU A 75 -12.96 -25.90 20.75
CA GLU A 75 -11.74 -25.11 20.83
C GLU A 75 -10.79 -25.39 19.64
N LYS A 76 -10.68 -26.64 19.18
CA LYS A 76 -9.93 -26.96 17.95
C LYS A 76 -10.51 -26.28 16.71
N ILE A 77 -11.84 -26.25 16.56
CA ILE A 77 -12.52 -25.57 15.46
C ILE A 77 -12.25 -24.06 15.49
N LYS A 78 -12.33 -23.45 16.68
CA LYS A 78 -12.01 -22.03 16.89
C LYS A 78 -10.56 -21.74 16.51
N ARG A 79 -9.60 -22.52 17.01
CA ARG A 79 -8.18 -22.36 16.66
C ARG A 79 -7.92 -22.50 15.17
N ASN A 80 -8.56 -23.48 14.52
CA ASN A 80 -8.43 -23.65 13.07
C ASN A 80 -8.94 -22.42 12.30
N THR A 81 -10.08 -21.87 12.72
CA THR A 81 -10.65 -20.67 12.09
C THR A 81 -9.76 -19.44 12.30
N LEU A 82 -9.17 -19.30 13.49
CA LEU A 82 -8.19 -18.23 13.77
C LEU A 82 -6.90 -18.39 12.95
N ALA A 83 -6.38 -19.62 12.83
CA ALA A 83 -5.21 -19.91 11.99
C ALA A 83 -5.49 -19.56 10.52
N TRP A 84 -6.65 -19.94 10.00
CA TRP A 84 -7.09 -19.55 8.65
C TRP A 84 -7.12 -18.02 8.49
N MET A 85 -7.68 -17.30 9.46
CA MET A 85 -7.68 -15.83 9.43
C MET A 85 -6.27 -15.23 9.41
N ASN A 86 -5.38 -15.72 10.27
CA ASN A 86 -3.99 -15.25 10.30
C ASN A 86 -3.29 -15.49 8.97
N ASN A 87 -3.44 -16.67 8.36
CA ASN A 87 -2.86 -16.95 7.05
C ASN A 87 -3.34 -15.95 5.99
N ASN A 88 -4.63 -15.60 6.00
CA ASN A 88 -5.16 -14.59 5.08
C ASN A 88 -4.56 -13.20 5.35
N MET A 89 -4.26 -12.84 6.60
CA MET A 89 -3.58 -11.57 6.89
C MET A 89 -2.18 -11.52 6.29
N TYR A 90 -1.42 -12.62 6.36
CA TYR A 90 -0.08 -12.68 5.75
C TYR A 90 -0.15 -12.60 4.22
N ILE A 91 -1.08 -13.32 3.59
CA ILE A 91 -1.30 -13.25 2.13
C ILE A 91 -1.63 -11.80 1.70
N LEU A 92 -2.49 -11.12 2.46
CA LEU A 92 -2.83 -9.72 2.20
C LEU A 92 -1.63 -8.78 2.39
N SER A 93 -0.79 -9.04 3.40
CA SER A 93 0.44 -8.28 3.65
C SER A 93 1.40 -8.35 2.45
N GLU A 94 1.66 -9.57 1.98
CA GLU A 94 2.49 -9.80 0.79
C GLU A 94 1.88 -9.14 -0.46
N HIS A 95 0.57 -9.27 -0.64
CA HIS A 95 -0.14 -8.66 -1.76
C HIS A 95 0.02 -7.13 -1.77
N TYR A 96 -0.27 -6.44 -0.66
CA TYR A 96 -0.16 -4.99 -0.62
C TYR A 96 1.28 -4.51 -0.76
N THR A 97 2.25 -5.26 -0.22
CA THR A 97 3.68 -5.00 -0.45
C THR A 97 4.00 -5.02 -1.95
N GLN A 98 3.58 -6.06 -2.67
CA GLN A 98 3.83 -6.17 -4.11
C GLN A 98 3.11 -5.08 -4.91
N VAL A 99 1.84 -4.80 -4.59
CA VAL A 99 1.08 -3.72 -5.25
C VAL A 99 1.76 -2.36 -5.07
N ILE A 100 2.29 -2.07 -3.88
CA ILE A 100 3.04 -0.83 -3.63
C ILE A 100 4.30 -0.80 -4.50
N ILE A 101 5.08 -1.88 -4.55
CA ILE A 101 6.27 -1.99 -5.40
C ILE A 101 5.94 -1.70 -6.86
N ASP A 102 4.96 -2.40 -7.42
CA ASP A 102 4.57 -2.29 -8.83
C ASP A 102 4.09 -0.87 -9.17
N LEU A 103 3.31 -0.24 -8.28
CA LEU A 103 2.85 1.14 -8.48
C LEU A 103 4.02 2.12 -8.47
N MET A 104 4.97 1.93 -7.56
CA MET A 104 6.13 2.80 -7.40
C MET A 104 7.08 2.72 -8.59
N GLU A 105 7.19 1.60 -9.30
CA GLU A 105 7.95 1.51 -10.56
C GLU A 105 7.44 2.49 -11.62
N HIS A 106 6.13 2.77 -11.63
CA HIS A 106 5.48 3.63 -12.61
C HIS A 106 5.22 5.07 -12.15
N ILE A 107 5.70 5.44 -10.97
CA ILE A 107 5.68 6.81 -10.45
C ILE A 107 7.12 7.32 -10.43
N SER A 108 7.49 8.15 -11.40
CA SER A 108 8.84 8.74 -11.52
C SER A 108 9.02 10.01 -10.71
N GLU A 109 7.97 10.83 -10.63
CA GLU A 109 7.98 12.16 -10.05
C GLU A 109 6.72 12.41 -9.21
N PHE A 110 6.87 13.23 -8.17
CA PHE A 110 5.75 13.78 -7.42
C PHE A 110 5.17 15.02 -8.11
N ILE A 111 3.89 14.96 -8.49
CA ILE A 111 3.15 16.08 -9.09
C ILE A 111 1.95 16.45 -8.19
N GLU A 112 2.00 17.64 -7.59
CA GLU A 112 1.07 18.07 -6.54
C GLU A 112 -0.40 18.22 -6.99
N PRO A 113 -0.71 18.77 -8.19
CA PRO A 113 -2.10 18.83 -8.67
C PRO A 113 -2.79 17.45 -8.78
N GLU A 114 -2.12 16.45 -9.36
CA GLU A 114 -2.61 15.08 -9.50
C GLU A 114 -2.75 14.40 -8.13
N TRP A 115 -1.76 14.61 -7.24
CA TRP A 115 -1.79 14.13 -5.86
C TRP A 115 -3.01 14.67 -5.12
N THR A 116 -3.30 15.96 -5.24
CA THR A 116 -4.44 16.62 -4.58
C THR A 116 -5.77 15.98 -4.99
N VAL A 117 -5.94 15.65 -6.28
CA VAL A 117 -7.15 14.96 -6.76
C VAL A 117 -7.24 13.53 -6.20
N ALA A 118 -6.12 12.79 -6.19
CA ALA A 118 -6.08 11.45 -5.62
C ALA A 118 -6.41 11.44 -4.13
N VAL A 119 -5.89 12.40 -3.36
CA VAL A 119 -6.21 12.59 -1.93
C VAL A 119 -7.71 12.87 -1.74
N LYS A 120 -8.31 13.71 -2.59
CA LYS A 120 -9.76 13.96 -2.55
C LYS A 120 -10.55 12.67 -2.76
N TRP A 121 -10.16 11.83 -3.71
CA TRP A 121 -10.78 10.52 -3.94
C TRP A 121 -10.61 9.59 -2.72
N ALA A 122 -9.42 9.54 -2.14
CA ALA A 122 -9.12 8.73 -0.97
C ALA A 122 -9.94 9.16 0.26
N ARG A 123 -10.00 10.47 0.55
CA ARG A 123 -10.83 11.03 1.62
C ARG A 123 -12.32 10.74 1.41
N GLY A 124 -12.80 10.82 0.16
CA GLY A 124 -14.18 10.43 -0.17
C GLY A 124 -14.47 8.95 0.13
N ARG A 125 -13.52 8.06 -0.20
CA ARG A 125 -13.69 6.61 -0.01
C ARG A 125 -13.57 6.16 1.44
N PHE A 126 -12.53 6.61 2.13
CA PHE A 126 -12.17 6.11 3.46
C PHE A 126 -12.68 7.02 4.59
N LYS A 127 -13.08 8.25 4.28
CA LYS A 127 -13.63 9.23 5.23
C LYS A 127 -12.71 9.36 6.45
N HIS A 128 -13.27 9.30 7.66
CA HIS A 128 -12.55 9.37 8.93
C HIS A 128 -11.55 8.22 9.16
N ARG A 129 -11.55 7.16 8.33
CA ARG A 129 -10.62 6.03 8.49
C ARG A 129 -9.29 6.25 7.80
N LEU A 130 -9.20 7.22 6.88
CA LEU A 130 -7.92 7.60 6.29
C LEU A 130 -7.13 8.39 7.33
N LYS A 131 -5.92 7.93 7.66
CA LYS A 131 -5.02 8.67 8.54
C LYS A 131 -4.18 9.60 7.69
N GLU A 132 -3.89 10.79 8.22
CA GLU A 132 -2.94 11.71 7.58
C GLU A 132 -1.52 11.11 7.54
N SER A 133 -1.17 10.22 8.48
CA SER A 133 0.07 9.45 8.43
C SER A 133 0.17 8.58 7.17
N THR A 134 -0.93 7.98 6.72
CA THR A 134 -0.94 7.18 5.48
C THR A 134 -0.57 8.05 4.27
N LEU A 135 -1.09 9.28 4.23
CA LEU A 135 -0.81 10.24 3.15
C LEU A 135 0.64 10.72 3.20
N ALA A 136 1.16 11.00 4.40
CA ALA A 136 2.56 11.34 4.62
C ALA A 136 3.49 10.22 4.15
N THR A 137 3.27 8.98 4.61
CA THR A 137 4.05 7.80 4.18
C THR A 137 4.10 7.67 2.66
N CYS A 138 2.95 7.80 1.97
CA CYS A 138 2.91 7.74 0.51
C CYS A 138 3.73 8.86 -0.14
N LYS A 139 3.55 10.11 0.31
CA LYS A 139 4.26 11.27 -0.25
C LYS A 139 5.76 11.16 -0.03
N ASP A 140 6.18 10.83 1.19
CA ASP A 140 7.58 10.67 1.57
C ASP A 140 8.24 9.56 0.74
N THR A 141 7.54 8.44 0.54
CA THR A 141 8.03 7.32 -0.29
C THR A 141 8.27 7.73 -1.75
N ILE A 142 7.37 8.54 -2.33
CA ILE A 142 7.54 9.05 -3.70
C ILE A 142 8.74 10.01 -3.77
N LEU A 143 8.82 10.95 -2.83
CA LEU A 143 9.91 11.94 -2.78
C LEU A 143 11.27 11.29 -2.54
N GLU A 144 11.36 10.27 -1.69
CA GLU A 144 12.58 9.51 -1.45
C GLU A 144 13.04 8.76 -2.70
N LYS A 145 12.10 8.12 -3.42
CA LYS A 145 12.40 7.47 -4.70
C LYS A 145 12.91 8.49 -5.73
N GLN A 146 12.22 9.62 -5.87
CA GLN A 146 12.62 10.70 -6.77
C GLN A 146 14.02 11.23 -6.44
N ALA A 147 14.32 11.47 -5.16
CA ALA A 147 15.64 11.89 -4.71
C ALA A 147 16.73 10.85 -5.00
N THR A 148 16.40 9.56 -4.92
CA THR A 148 17.32 8.47 -5.22
C THR A 148 17.65 8.38 -6.71
N LEU A 149 16.63 8.49 -7.57
CA LEU A 149 16.82 8.53 -9.03
C LEU A 149 17.66 9.73 -9.51
N LEU A 150 17.58 10.86 -8.80
CA LEU A 150 18.40 12.05 -9.08
C LEU A 150 19.87 11.87 -8.66
N ARG A 151 20.14 11.03 -7.65
CA ARG A 151 21.50 10.76 -7.14
C ARG A 151 22.23 9.67 -7.91
N ASP A 152 21.49 8.69 -8.43
CA ASP A 152 22.04 7.55 -9.19
C ASP A 152 21.10 7.16 -10.34
N PRO A 153 21.31 7.66 -11.57
CA PRO A 153 20.42 7.45 -12.71
C PRO A 153 20.52 6.05 -13.33
N GLY A 154 21.28 5.12 -12.71
CA GLY A 154 21.34 3.73 -13.15
C GLY A 154 20.00 2.99 -12.99
N PRO A 155 19.79 1.84 -13.65
CA PRO A 155 18.58 1.05 -13.52
C PRO A 155 18.52 0.38 -12.12
N GLN A 156 18.02 1.10 -11.12
CA GLN A 156 17.78 0.56 -9.79
C GLN A 156 16.29 0.21 -9.61
N SER A 157 16.03 -1.09 -9.41
CA SER A 157 14.71 -1.57 -9.01
C SER A 157 14.36 -1.05 -7.61
N TYR A 158 13.15 -0.50 -7.46
CA TYR A 158 12.63 0.01 -6.19
C TYR A 158 12.55 -1.06 -5.08
N ALA A 159 12.48 -2.35 -5.43
CA ALA A 159 12.55 -3.46 -4.48
C ALA A 159 13.83 -3.45 -3.62
N SER A 160 14.90 -2.78 -4.07
CA SER A 160 16.15 -2.62 -3.31
C SER A 160 16.08 -1.50 -2.26
N VAL A 161 15.17 -0.54 -2.41
CA VAL A 161 14.98 0.62 -1.50
C VAL A 161 14.19 0.19 -0.26
N LEU A 162 13.10 -0.57 -0.45
CA LEU A 162 12.26 -1.08 0.65
C LEU A 162 13.01 -2.03 1.62
N LYS A 163 14.05 -2.73 1.16
CA LYS A 163 14.86 -3.61 2.02
C LYS A 163 15.71 -2.85 3.05
N ARG A 164 15.90 -1.53 2.91
CA ARG A 164 16.68 -0.72 3.87
C ARG A 164 15.84 -0.17 5.02
N THR A 165 14.53 0.01 4.83
CA THR A 165 13.64 0.59 5.84
C THR A 165 12.92 -0.46 6.69
N ASN A 166 12.97 -1.74 6.29
CA ASN A 166 12.35 -2.87 7.01
C ASN A 166 13.33 -3.70 7.84
N SER A 167 14.54 -3.21 8.12
CA SER A 167 15.40 -3.80 9.15
C SER A 167 14.75 -3.55 10.51
N ALA A 168 13.99 -4.53 11.00
CA ALA A 168 13.54 -4.57 12.38
C ALA A 168 14.75 -4.39 13.33
N PRO A 169 14.58 -3.73 14.49
CA PRO A 169 15.57 -3.82 15.54
C PRO A 169 15.69 -5.30 15.92
N THR A 170 16.88 -5.86 15.77
CA THR A 170 17.27 -7.09 16.44
C THR A 170 16.96 -6.95 17.92
N LEU A 171 16.18 -7.91 18.44
CA LEU A 171 15.94 -8.08 19.88
C LEU A 171 17.26 -8.14 20.66
#